data_AF-A0A954X3Y2-F1
#
_entry.id   AF-A0A954X3Y2-F1
#
_cell.length_a   1.000
_cell.length_b   1.000
_cell.length_c   1.000
_cell.angle_alpha   90.00
_cell.angle_beta   90.00
_cell.angle_gamma   90.00
#
_symmetry.space_group_name_H-M   'P 1'
#
loop_
_entity.id
_entity.type
_entity.pdbx_description
1 polymer ?
#
loop_
_entity_poly.entity_id
_entity_poly.type
_entity_poly.pdbx_seq_one_letter_code
_entity_poly.pdbx_strand_id
1 'polypeptide(L)'
;MAIFTPERPFGNGESNRVRIRLRHHYGSAHAIGRLRLALSTRPGVGFEDDAAAIVAIPAERRTAEQQQLLRAHFLRTAAPADLRQLVDRVEQLTTEVDAANTSAVMTMVMQDMPNPRPTHVLYRGQYDQPRDQVEPAVPSVFPPLSGEVTSESRPNRLTFARWLVSGEHPLTARVAVNRYWQHYYGVGLVKTPEDFGTQSEPPSHPQLLDWLATEFMSSGWDVKAMQRMIVTSATYRQAVRMTPADFERDPENRLLARGPRRRLEAEVIRDSVLAASGLLVDKVGGPSVYPYHPKGLWLEINNRPGYSKAYPHGSGEQLYRRSMYTFWKRTVPPPTMQTFDAPEREFCVMRRSSTNTPLQAFVLLHDPQFVEGARGLAQRMIREANDDDARLAHGFRLLTARRPTAKELEVLRESLDSRRAFYEANSDAAEQLLRVGESSRDESVTTAELAAWTAVGRLLLN
;
A
#
# COMPACT_ATOMS: atom_id res chain seq x y z
N MET A 1 31.66 -28.20 -48.67
CA MET A 1 32.31 -28.88 -47.53
C MET A 1 31.59 -30.20 -47.34
N ALA A 2 32.30 -31.32 -47.26
CA ALA A 2 31.71 -32.63 -47.03
C ALA A 2 32.20 -33.16 -45.67
N ILE A 3 31.27 -33.54 -44.80
CA ILE A 3 31.58 -34.11 -43.48
C ILE A 3 31.43 -35.63 -43.60
N PHE A 4 32.50 -36.34 -43.29
CA PHE A 4 32.52 -37.80 -43.29
C PHE A 4 32.58 -38.29 -41.85
N THR A 5 31.47 -38.82 -41.35
CA THR A 5 31.40 -39.46 -40.04
C THR A 5 31.53 -40.97 -40.26
N PRO A 6 32.53 -41.64 -39.66
CA PRO A 6 32.63 -43.09 -39.80
C PRO A 6 31.49 -43.78 -39.06
N GLU A 7 30.95 -44.85 -39.65
CA GLU A 7 29.90 -45.66 -39.02
C GLU A 7 30.35 -46.32 -37.70
N ARG A 8 31.66 -46.50 -37.52
CA ARG A 8 32.28 -46.95 -36.27
C ARG A 8 33.49 -46.07 -35.96
N PRO A 9 33.74 -45.69 -34.68
CA PRO A 9 34.96 -44.99 -34.31
C PRO A 9 36.18 -45.76 -34.83
N PHE A 10 37.10 -45.07 -35.50
CA PHE A 10 38.35 -45.65 -35.97
C PHE A 10 39.52 -45.00 -35.23
N GLY A 11 40.52 -45.82 -34.89
CA GLY A 11 41.68 -45.41 -34.11
C GLY A 11 41.78 -46.20 -32.81
N ASN A 12 42.98 -46.68 -32.52
CA ASN A 12 43.32 -47.53 -31.37
C ASN A 12 44.10 -46.77 -30.27
N GLY A 13 44.11 -45.43 -30.29
CA GLY A 13 44.88 -44.60 -29.36
C GLY A 13 46.35 -44.37 -29.74
N GLU A 14 46.85 -45.01 -30.81
CA GLU A 14 48.19 -44.78 -31.36
C GLU A 14 48.15 -43.99 -32.69
N SER A 15 49.30 -43.83 -33.35
CA SER A 15 49.39 -43.13 -34.64
C SER A 15 48.66 -43.91 -35.74
N ASN A 16 47.47 -43.44 -36.11
CA ASN A 16 46.64 -44.04 -37.14
C ASN A 16 46.80 -43.31 -38.47
N ARG A 17 47.07 -44.04 -39.56
CA ARG A 17 47.27 -43.45 -40.90
C ARG A 17 46.00 -43.59 -41.74
N VAL A 18 45.27 -42.49 -41.91
CA VAL A 18 44.10 -42.44 -42.79
C VAL A 18 44.54 -42.03 -44.20
N ARG A 19 44.20 -42.83 -45.22
CA ARG A 19 44.48 -42.52 -46.63
C ARG A 19 43.19 -42.05 -47.31
N ILE A 20 43.16 -40.80 -47.73
CA ILE A 20 42.04 -40.21 -48.48
C ILE A 20 42.47 -40.08 -49.94
N ARG A 21 41.67 -40.61 -50.87
CA ARG A 21 41.90 -40.50 -52.32
C ARG A 21 40.75 -39.73 -52.94
N LEU A 22 41.05 -38.55 -53.47
CA LEU A 22 40.10 -37.75 -54.24
C LEU A 22 40.21 -38.15 -55.72
N ARG A 23 39.09 -38.54 -56.34
CA ARG A 23 39.04 -38.91 -57.75
C ARG A 23 38.10 -37.95 -58.47
N HIS A 24 38.62 -37.15 -59.40
CA HIS A 24 37.82 -36.28 -60.25
C HIS A 24 37.39 -37.05 -61.50
N HIS A 25 36.08 -37.09 -61.78
CA HIS A 25 35.50 -37.83 -62.90
C HIS A 25 35.01 -36.91 -64.04
N TYR A 26 35.44 -35.66 -64.06
CA TYR A 26 35.07 -34.65 -65.05
C TYR A 26 36.34 -33.95 -65.59
N GLY A 27 36.27 -33.42 -66.82
CA GLY A 27 37.40 -32.88 -67.57
C GLY A 27 38.15 -31.70 -66.92
N SER A 28 39.07 -31.08 -67.65
CA SER A 28 40.05 -30.09 -67.14
C SER A 28 39.46 -28.79 -66.57
N ALA A 29 38.14 -28.59 -66.62
CA ALA A 29 37.44 -27.48 -65.97
C ALA A 29 36.66 -27.98 -64.73
N HIS A 30 36.76 -27.24 -63.62
CA HIS A 30 36.07 -27.47 -62.33
C HIS A 30 36.64 -28.54 -61.38
N ALA A 31 37.95 -28.83 -61.42
CA ALA A 31 38.62 -29.67 -60.42
C ALA A 31 38.84 -28.93 -59.08
N ILE A 32 38.75 -29.65 -57.95
CA ILE A 32 39.07 -29.10 -56.62
C ILE A 32 40.58 -28.84 -56.53
N GLY A 33 40.99 -27.57 -56.60
CA GLY A 33 42.41 -27.18 -56.67
C GLY A 33 43.17 -27.18 -55.34
N ARG A 34 42.49 -26.97 -54.21
CA ARG A 34 43.12 -26.90 -52.86
C ARG A 34 42.28 -27.65 -51.84
N LEU A 35 42.60 -28.93 -51.60
CA LEU A 35 41.93 -29.75 -50.60
C LEU A 35 42.48 -29.43 -49.20
N ARG A 36 41.62 -29.05 -48.27
CA ARG A 36 41.95 -28.92 -46.84
C ARG A 36 41.15 -29.97 -46.06
N LEU A 37 41.84 -30.68 -45.18
CA LEU A 37 41.26 -31.70 -44.30
C LEU A 37 41.39 -31.22 -42.86
N ALA A 38 40.32 -31.39 -42.08
CA ALA A 38 40.30 -31.13 -40.64
C ALA A 38 39.66 -32.33 -39.93
N LEU A 39 40.15 -32.63 -38.73
CA LEU A 39 39.68 -33.75 -37.90
C LEU A 39 39.06 -33.17 -36.63
N SER A 40 37.93 -33.74 -36.21
CA SER A 40 37.28 -33.41 -34.93
C SER A 40 36.92 -34.71 -34.22
N THR A 41 37.16 -34.74 -32.91
CA THR A 41 36.74 -35.85 -32.04
C THR A 41 35.32 -35.67 -31.50
N ARG A 42 34.65 -34.54 -31.82
CA ARG A 42 33.26 -34.29 -31.42
C ARG A 42 32.29 -34.83 -32.48
N PRO A 43 31.35 -35.71 -32.14
CA PRO A 43 30.31 -36.15 -33.08
C PRO A 43 29.40 -34.97 -33.44
N GLY A 44 29.11 -34.80 -34.73
CA GLY A 44 28.15 -33.80 -35.22
C GLY A 44 28.66 -32.36 -35.24
N VAL A 45 29.78 -32.08 -35.92
CA VAL A 45 30.21 -30.68 -36.20
C VAL A 45 29.35 -30.08 -37.32
N GLY A 46 28.06 -29.89 -37.05
CA GLY A 46 27.26 -28.90 -37.75
C GLY A 46 27.43 -27.59 -36.99
N PHE A 47 28.00 -26.57 -37.62
CA PHE A 47 27.73 -25.22 -37.14
C PHE A 47 26.24 -24.98 -37.36
N GLU A 48 25.53 -24.42 -36.39
CA GLU A 48 24.24 -23.77 -36.71
C GLU A 48 24.48 -22.84 -37.90
N ASP A 49 23.59 -22.86 -38.92
CA ASP A 49 23.85 -22.37 -40.28
C ASP A 49 24.49 -20.96 -40.31
N ASP A 50 24.12 -20.11 -39.35
CA ASP A 50 24.61 -18.74 -39.23
C ASP A 50 26.08 -18.65 -38.79
N ALA A 51 26.54 -19.48 -37.86
CA ALA A 51 27.93 -19.43 -37.39
C ALA A 51 28.91 -19.95 -38.45
N ALA A 52 28.51 -20.96 -39.24
CA ALA A 52 29.32 -21.48 -40.35
C ALA A 52 29.54 -20.42 -41.43
N ALA A 53 28.48 -19.69 -41.79
CA ALA A 53 28.54 -18.62 -42.77
C ALA A 53 29.46 -17.48 -42.30
N ILE A 54 29.42 -17.11 -41.02
CA ILE A 54 30.27 -16.06 -40.46
C ILE A 54 31.74 -16.48 -40.39
N VAL A 55 32.03 -17.75 -40.05
CA VAL A 55 33.42 -18.26 -40.03
C VAL A 55 34.06 -18.23 -41.42
N ALA A 56 33.26 -18.39 -42.49
CA ALA A 56 33.75 -18.31 -43.87
C ALA A 56 34.21 -16.90 -44.29
N ILE A 57 33.78 -15.85 -43.60
CA ILE A 57 34.24 -14.48 -43.80
C ILE A 57 35.64 -14.32 -43.15
N PRO A 58 36.65 -13.76 -43.85
CA PRO A 58 37.96 -13.47 -43.27
C PRO A 58 37.83 -12.61 -42.00
N ALA A 59 38.61 -12.91 -40.96
CA ALA A 59 38.47 -12.28 -39.64
C ALA A 59 38.49 -10.74 -39.68
N GLU A 60 39.35 -10.17 -40.53
CA GLU A 60 39.51 -8.71 -40.77
C GLU A 60 38.29 -8.06 -41.42
N ARG A 61 37.40 -8.86 -42.03
CA ARG A 61 36.20 -8.39 -42.75
C ARG A 61 34.90 -8.69 -41.99
N ARG A 62 34.98 -9.25 -40.78
CA ARG A 62 33.81 -9.53 -39.95
C ARG A 62 33.34 -8.25 -39.27
N THR A 63 32.02 -8.01 -39.26
CA THR A 63 31.42 -6.92 -38.50
C THR A 63 31.47 -7.18 -36.99
N ALA A 64 31.26 -6.15 -36.17
CA ALA A 64 31.21 -6.30 -34.71
C ALA A 64 30.12 -7.28 -34.25
N GLU A 65 28.94 -7.22 -34.87
CA GLU A 65 27.82 -8.14 -34.61
C GLU A 65 28.19 -9.60 -34.94
N GLN A 66 28.86 -9.82 -36.07
CA GLN A 66 29.33 -11.15 -36.49
C GLN A 66 30.35 -11.74 -35.50
N GLN A 67 31.27 -10.90 -35.00
CA GLN A 67 32.23 -11.31 -33.97
C GLN A 67 31.53 -11.64 -32.65
N GLN A 68 30.51 -10.87 -32.27
CA GLN A 68 29.72 -11.11 -31.07
C GLN A 68 28.92 -12.42 -31.14
N LEU A 69 28.31 -12.72 -32.29
CA LEU A 69 27.59 -13.98 -32.54
C LEU A 69 28.52 -15.20 -32.45
N LEU A 70 29.70 -15.14 -33.06
CA LEU A 70 30.69 -16.21 -32.96
C LEU A 70 31.19 -16.40 -31.52
N ARG A 71 31.40 -15.30 -30.79
CA ARG A 71 31.78 -15.35 -29.38
C ARG A 71 30.69 -15.99 -28.52
N ALA A 72 29.43 -15.61 -28.72
CA ALA A 72 28.30 -16.20 -28.02
C ALA A 72 28.15 -17.70 -28.30
N HIS A 73 28.28 -18.10 -29.56
CA HIS A 73 28.25 -19.52 -29.96
C HIS A 73 29.40 -20.30 -29.30
N PHE A 74 30.64 -19.80 -29.37
CA PHE A 74 31.79 -20.42 -28.72
C PHE A 74 31.58 -20.58 -27.20
N LEU A 75 31.12 -19.52 -26.54
CA LEU A 75 30.88 -19.49 -25.10
C LEU A 75 29.80 -20.48 -24.66
N ARG A 76 28.84 -20.84 -25.52
CA ARG A 76 27.78 -21.80 -25.21
C ARG A 76 28.16 -23.25 -25.55
N THR A 77 28.86 -23.48 -26.66
CA THR A 77 29.08 -24.85 -27.19
C THR A 77 30.48 -25.38 -26.99
N ALA A 78 31.50 -24.52 -27.01
CA ALA A 78 32.89 -24.94 -27.17
C ALA A 78 33.84 -24.50 -26.05
N ALA A 79 33.47 -23.49 -25.25
CA ALA A 79 34.27 -23.00 -24.13
C ALA A 79 34.50 -24.08 -23.04
N PRO A 80 35.57 -23.93 -22.23
CA PRO A 80 35.77 -24.68 -20.99
C PRO A 80 34.54 -24.74 -20.08
N ALA A 81 34.39 -25.82 -19.31
CA ALA A 81 33.16 -26.10 -18.55
C ALA A 81 32.85 -25.05 -17.48
N ASP A 82 33.87 -24.52 -16.82
CA ASP A 82 33.82 -23.40 -15.89
C ASP A 82 33.29 -22.12 -16.55
N LEU A 83 33.77 -21.79 -17.76
CA LEU A 83 33.29 -20.64 -18.51
C LEU A 83 31.85 -20.83 -19.00
N ARG A 84 31.46 -22.04 -19.40
CA ARG A 84 30.05 -22.34 -19.76
C ARG A 84 29.10 -22.20 -18.57
N GLN A 85 29.48 -22.71 -17.41
CA GLN A 85 28.69 -22.53 -16.18
C GLN A 85 28.51 -21.06 -15.82
N LEU A 86 29.53 -20.22 -16.01
CA LEU A 86 29.41 -18.78 -15.81
C LEU A 86 28.47 -18.13 -16.83
N VAL A 87 28.50 -18.56 -18.09
CA VAL A 87 27.60 -18.07 -19.15
C VAL A 87 26.15 -18.45 -18.84
N ASP A 88 25.89 -19.70 -18.48
CA ASP A 88 24.56 -20.18 -18.07
C ASP A 88 24.05 -19.41 -16.85
N ARG A 89 24.94 -19.12 -15.89
CA ARG A 89 24.60 -18.32 -14.70
C ARG A 89 24.27 -16.87 -15.05
N VAL A 90 24.99 -16.26 -15.99
CA VAL A 90 24.69 -14.93 -16.49
C VAL A 90 23.32 -14.92 -17.18
N GLU A 91 23.03 -15.89 -18.05
CA GLU A 91 21.74 -16.00 -18.74
C GLU A 91 20.58 -16.19 -17.76
N GLN A 92 20.76 -17.02 -16.74
CA GLN A 92 19.80 -17.19 -15.65
C GLN A 92 19.58 -15.87 -14.90
N LEU A 93 20.65 -15.18 -14.50
CA LEU A 93 20.55 -13.91 -13.77
C LEU A 93 19.91 -12.81 -14.64
N THR A 94 20.23 -12.76 -15.94
CA THR A 94 19.57 -11.84 -16.88
C THR A 94 18.08 -12.13 -16.96
N THR A 95 17.69 -13.40 -17.06
CA THR A 95 16.27 -13.81 -17.05
C THR A 95 15.58 -13.43 -15.74
N GLU A 96 16.24 -13.62 -14.59
CA GLU A 96 15.73 -13.21 -13.28
C GLU A 96 15.56 -11.67 -13.18
N VAL A 97 16.53 -10.91 -13.70
CA VAL A 97 16.46 -9.43 -13.76
C VAL A 97 15.34 -8.97 -14.68
N ASP A 98 15.18 -9.57 -15.86
CA ASP A 98 14.14 -9.21 -16.82
C ASP A 98 12.75 -9.56 -16.27
N ALA A 99 12.60 -10.70 -15.60
CA ALA A 99 11.39 -11.07 -14.90
C ALA A 99 11.07 -10.10 -13.75
N ALA A 100 12.09 -9.68 -12.97
CA ALA A 100 11.93 -8.68 -11.93
C ALA A 100 11.52 -7.31 -12.49
N ASN A 101 12.15 -6.86 -13.58
CA ASN A 101 11.83 -5.60 -14.25
C ASN A 101 10.42 -5.62 -14.87
N THR A 102 10.01 -6.75 -15.44
CA THR A 102 8.67 -6.91 -16.03
C THR A 102 7.58 -6.96 -14.97
N SER A 103 7.86 -7.55 -13.81
CA SER A 103 6.92 -7.62 -12.68
C SER A 103 6.94 -6.37 -11.79
N ALA A 104 7.92 -5.47 -11.97
CA ALA A 104 8.00 -4.23 -11.24
C ALA A 104 6.81 -3.32 -11.59
N VAL A 105 6.17 -2.77 -10.56
CA VAL A 105 5.16 -1.74 -10.74
C VAL A 105 5.85 -0.46 -11.18
N MET A 106 5.75 -0.14 -12.47
CA MET A 106 6.29 1.10 -13.02
C MET A 106 5.45 2.28 -12.53
N THR A 107 6.10 3.23 -11.88
CA THR A 107 5.49 4.49 -11.46
C THR A 107 6.07 5.63 -12.28
N MET A 108 5.21 6.57 -12.68
CA MET A 108 5.68 7.79 -13.33
C MET A 108 6.36 8.68 -12.29
N VAL A 109 7.61 9.03 -12.54
CA VAL A 109 8.33 10.05 -11.77
C VAL A 109 8.34 11.36 -12.55
N MET A 110 8.27 12.47 -11.85
CA MET A 110 8.44 13.78 -12.49
C MET A 110 9.93 14.08 -12.66
N GLN A 111 10.31 14.48 -13.87
CA GLN A 111 11.66 14.90 -14.22
C GLN A 111 11.60 16.32 -14.80
N ASP A 112 12.55 17.16 -14.41
CA ASP A 112 12.69 18.50 -14.96
C ASP A 112 13.07 18.41 -16.44
N MET A 113 12.44 19.23 -17.29
CA MET A 113 12.76 19.28 -18.72
C MET A 113 14.15 19.90 -18.92
N PRO A 114 14.95 19.42 -19.90
CA PRO A 114 16.23 20.05 -20.24
C PRO A 114 16.08 21.54 -20.58
N ASN A 115 14.97 21.89 -21.23
CA ASN A 115 14.58 23.26 -21.52
C ASN A 115 13.25 23.56 -20.81
N PRO A 116 13.24 24.36 -19.73
CA PRO A 116 12.02 24.77 -19.05
C PRO A 116 11.05 25.52 -19.97
N ARG A 117 9.74 25.29 -19.81
CA ARG A 117 8.72 26.04 -20.54
C ARG A 117 8.59 27.45 -19.95
N PRO A 118 8.58 28.51 -20.77
CA PRO A 118 8.27 29.86 -20.31
C PRO A 118 6.89 29.88 -19.62
N THR A 119 6.83 30.42 -18.41
CA THR A 119 5.60 30.58 -17.63
C THR A 119 5.31 32.06 -17.49
N HIS A 120 4.05 32.47 -17.64
CA HIS A 120 3.65 33.87 -17.62
C HIS A 120 2.57 34.12 -16.58
N VAL A 121 2.55 35.33 -16.01
CA VAL A 121 1.37 35.82 -15.28
C VAL A 121 0.24 36.01 -16.27
N LEU A 122 -0.95 35.54 -15.94
CA LEU A 122 -2.13 35.65 -16.80
C LEU A 122 -3.00 36.82 -16.39
N TYR A 123 -3.61 37.53 -17.35
CA TYR A 123 -4.58 38.57 -17.01
C TYR A 123 -5.84 37.96 -16.39
N ARG A 124 -6.02 38.16 -15.09
CA ARG A 124 -7.16 37.60 -14.32
C ARG A 124 -7.31 36.08 -14.47
N GLY A 125 -6.20 35.37 -14.73
CA GLY A 125 -6.18 33.92 -14.92
C GLY A 125 -6.65 33.43 -16.30
N GLN A 126 -6.90 34.33 -17.27
CA GLN A 126 -7.27 33.94 -18.63
C GLN A 126 -6.07 33.31 -19.37
N TYR A 127 -6.22 32.05 -19.78
CA TYR A 127 -5.12 31.22 -20.32
C TYR A 127 -4.55 31.74 -21.65
N ASP A 128 -5.34 32.50 -22.40
CA ASP A 128 -5.00 33.08 -23.70
C ASP A 128 -4.47 34.53 -23.60
N GLN A 129 -4.34 35.07 -22.39
CA GLN A 129 -3.87 36.44 -22.16
C GLN A 129 -2.60 36.46 -21.28
N PRO A 130 -1.45 35.99 -21.80
CA PRO A 130 -0.18 36.06 -21.09
C PRO A 130 0.30 37.50 -20.92
N ARG A 131 0.93 37.77 -19.79
CA ARG A 131 1.62 39.02 -19.45
C ARG A 131 3.12 38.74 -19.28
N ASP A 132 3.70 39.17 -18.17
CA ASP A 132 5.12 39.05 -17.89
C ASP A 132 5.52 37.59 -17.65
N GLN A 133 6.64 37.18 -18.23
CA GLN A 133 7.26 35.89 -17.92
C GLN A 133 7.78 35.90 -16.48
N VAL A 134 7.61 34.78 -15.78
CA VAL A 134 8.08 34.58 -14.41
C VAL A 134 8.99 33.37 -14.32
N GLU A 135 9.94 33.44 -13.40
CA GLU A 135 10.81 32.34 -13.02
C GLU A 135 10.32 31.71 -11.70
N PRO A 136 10.75 30.47 -11.38
CA PRO A 136 10.43 29.83 -10.11
C PRO A 136 10.83 30.69 -8.90
N ALA A 137 9.84 31.07 -8.10
CA ALA A 137 10.00 31.89 -6.90
C ALA A 137 8.88 31.61 -5.90
N VAL A 138 8.95 32.26 -4.73
CA VAL A 138 7.88 32.28 -3.72
C VAL A 138 7.31 33.69 -3.61
N PRO A 139 6.03 33.86 -3.18
CA PRO A 139 5.48 35.18 -2.91
C PRO A 139 6.36 35.97 -1.94
N SER A 140 6.60 37.25 -2.24
CA SER A 140 7.52 38.13 -1.49
C SER A 140 7.12 38.40 -0.03
N VAL A 141 5.89 38.04 0.35
CA VAL A 141 5.42 38.07 1.75
C VAL A 141 6.07 36.99 2.62
N PHE A 142 6.60 35.92 2.00
CA PHE A 142 7.32 34.87 2.69
C PHE A 142 8.83 35.09 2.62
N PRO A 143 9.60 34.46 3.53
CA PRO A 143 11.06 34.43 3.40
C PRO A 143 11.47 33.93 2.01
N PRO A 144 12.56 34.45 1.41
CA PRO A 144 13.05 33.96 0.14
C PRO A 144 13.41 32.47 0.25
N LEU A 145 13.51 31.78 -0.89
CA LEU A 145 13.99 30.40 -0.92
C LEU A 145 15.41 30.34 -0.34
N SER A 146 15.61 29.53 0.70
CA SER A 146 16.91 29.31 1.32
C SER A 146 17.70 28.22 0.58
N GLY A 147 19.00 28.46 0.40
CA GLY A 147 19.93 27.61 -0.35
C GLY A 147 20.70 28.38 -1.42
N GLU A 148 21.93 27.95 -1.73
CA GLU A 148 22.73 28.53 -2.81
C GLU A 148 22.00 28.34 -4.15
N VAL A 149 21.25 29.36 -4.57
CA VAL A 149 20.84 29.51 -5.97
C VAL A 149 22.10 29.86 -6.74
N THR A 150 22.88 28.84 -7.11
CA THR A 150 23.96 29.03 -8.07
C THR A 150 23.34 29.34 -9.44
N SER A 151 24.07 30.05 -10.30
CA SER A 151 23.63 30.31 -11.69
C SER A 151 23.31 29.04 -12.49
N GLU A 152 23.76 27.87 -12.00
CA GLU A 152 23.56 26.55 -12.63
C GLU A 152 22.35 25.78 -12.07
N SER A 153 21.79 26.15 -10.92
CA SER A 153 20.69 25.42 -10.26
C SER A 153 19.43 26.30 -10.11
N ARG A 154 18.53 26.28 -11.09
CA ARG A 154 17.21 26.91 -10.95
C ARG A 154 16.43 26.24 -9.80
N PRO A 155 15.66 27.01 -9.00
CA PRO A 155 14.81 26.42 -7.98
C PRO A 155 13.81 25.43 -8.59
N ASN A 156 13.73 24.24 -8.01
CA ASN A 156 12.80 23.20 -8.44
C ASN A 156 11.92 22.73 -7.27
N ARG A 157 11.13 21.67 -7.51
CA ARG A 157 10.22 21.13 -6.48
C ARG A 157 10.94 20.65 -5.22
N LEU A 158 12.17 20.15 -5.34
CA LEU A 158 12.95 19.73 -4.19
C LEU A 158 13.42 20.94 -3.38
N THR A 159 13.86 22.01 -4.04
CA THR A 159 14.18 23.29 -3.37
C THR A 159 12.98 23.81 -2.59
N PHE A 160 11.80 23.84 -3.22
CA PHE A 160 10.57 24.29 -2.58
C PHE A 160 10.16 23.39 -1.39
N ALA A 161 10.26 22.06 -1.54
CA ALA A 161 9.95 21.12 -0.47
C ALA A 161 10.87 21.29 0.74
N ARG A 162 12.17 21.48 0.53
CA ARG A 162 13.14 21.76 1.60
C ARG A 162 12.87 23.09 2.29
N TRP A 163 12.55 24.13 1.52
CA TRP A 163 12.19 25.45 2.06
C TRP A 163 10.92 25.40 2.93
N LEU A 164 9.89 24.65 2.51
CA LEU A 164 8.65 24.51 3.29
C LEU A 164 8.89 23.94 4.71
N VAL A 165 9.89 23.07 4.87
CA VAL A 165 10.21 22.40 6.14
C VAL A 165 11.53 22.87 6.75
N SER A 166 12.10 23.98 6.28
CA SER A 166 13.39 24.50 6.77
C SER A 166 13.35 25.00 8.22
N GLY A 167 12.15 25.24 8.74
CA GLY A 167 11.91 25.90 10.03
C GLY A 167 11.77 27.41 9.92
N GLU A 168 12.16 28.01 8.79
CA GLU A 168 12.02 29.45 8.52
C GLU A 168 10.62 29.80 7.98
N HIS A 169 9.92 28.81 7.41
CA HIS A 169 8.58 29.04 6.87
C HIS A 169 7.56 29.24 8.00
N PRO A 170 6.86 30.40 8.06
CA PRO A 170 6.07 30.79 9.24
C PRO A 170 4.79 29.96 9.43
N LEU A 171 4.30 29.27 8.40
CA LEU A 171 2.99 28.62 8.43
C LEU A 171 3.04 27.09 8.46
N THR A 172 4.10 26.45 7.96
CA THR A 172 4.08 24.99 7.72
C THR A 172 3.82 24.22 9.02
N ALA A 173 4.59 24.54 10.06
CA ALA A 173 4.45 23.89 11.36
C ALA A 173 3.09 24.21 12.00
N ARG A 174 2.65 25.48 11.99
CA ARG A 174 1.35 25.93 12.53
C ARG A 174 0.18 25.20 11.88
N VAL A 175 0.18 25.12 10.55
CA VAL A 175 -0.87 24.41 9.79
C VAL A 175 -0.86 22.92 10.11
N ALA A 176 0.33 22.29 10.17
CA ALA A 176 0.46 20.87 10.47
C ALA A 176 -0.06 20.52 11.88
N VAL A 177 0.40 21.23 12.92
CA VAL A 177 -0.02 20.94 14.30
C VAL A 177 -1.48 21.28 14.54
N ASN A 178 -2.04 22.29 13.86
CA ASN A 178 -3.47 22.56 13.92
C ASN A 178 -4.32 21.42 13.34
N ARG A 179 -3.85 20.78 12.26
CA ARG A 179 -4.53 19.59 11.69
C ARG A 179 -4.43 18.39 12.64
N TYR A 180 -3.29 18.17 13.28
CA TYR A 180 -3.15 17.12 14.30
C TYR A 180 -4.06 17.37 15.50
N TRP A 181 -4.10 18.62 15.96
CA TRP A 181 -5.01 19.04 17.04
C TRP A 181 -6.48 18.79 16.65
N GLN A 182 -6.89 19.22 15.47
CA GLN A 182 -8.24 19.02 14.95
C GLN A 182 -8.61 17.53 14.84
N HIS A 183 -7.66 16.66 14.49
CA HIS A 183 -7.92 15.22 14.42
C HIS A 183 -8.38 14.67 15.78
N TYR A 184 -7.78 15.10 16.88
CA TYR A 184 -8.17 14.68 18.22
C TYR A 184 -9.35 15.44 18.80
N TYR A 185 -9.37 16.78 18.69
CA TYR A 185 -10.37 17.63 19.33
C TYR A 185 -11.59 17.93 18.47
N GLY A 186 -11.58 17.54 17.18
CA GLY A 186 -12.66 17.82 16.23
C GLY A 186 -12.56 19.20 15.58
N VAL A 187 -12.10 20.20 16.33
CA VAL A 187 -11.87 21.57 15.86
C VAL A 187 -10.42 21.95 16.12
N GLY A 188 -9.78 22.59 15.13
CA GLY A 188 -8.43 23.13 15.28
C GLY A 188 -8.39 24.30 16.26
N LEU A 189 -7.19 24.66 16.72
CA LEU A 189 -6.94 25.93 17.40
C LEU A 189 -7.36 27.10 16.48
N VAL A 190 -6.99 27.01 15.20
CA VAL A 190 -7.61 27.76 14.10
C VAL A 190 -8.74 26.90 13.52
N LYS A 191 -9.95 27.44 13.52
CA LYS A 191 -11.18 26.70 13.15
C LYS A 191 -11.23 26.33 11.67
N THR A 192 -10.62 27.14 10.80
CA THR A 192 -10.59 27.01 9.34
C THR A 192 -9.24 26.42 8.90
N PRO A 193 -9.06 25.09 8.87
CA PRO A 193 -7.80 24.48 8.46
C PRO A 193 -7.39 24.78 7.01
N GLU A 194 -8.34 25.21 6.18
CA GLU A 194 -8.16 25.66 4.80
C GLU A 194 -7.75 27.13 4.66
N ASP A 195 -7.91 27.96 5.70
CA ASP A 195 -7.58 29.39 5.67
C ASP A 195 -6.89 29.85 6.95
N PHE A 196 -5.58 30.08 6.83
CA PHE A 196 -4.71 30.63 7.89
C PHE A 196 -4.41 32.13 7.70
N GLY A 197 -5.17 32.81 6.84
CA GLY A 197 -5.02 34.23 6.54
C GLY A 197 -5.69 35.15 7.56
N THR A 198 -5.66 36.46 7.30
CA THR A 198 -6.27 37.47 8.18
C THR A 198 -7.80 37.52 8.09
N GLN A 199 -8.39 36.80 7.13
CA GLN A 199 -9.85 36.72 6.96
C GLN A 199 -10.46 35.54 7.74
N SER A 200 -9.64 34.70 8.35
CA SER A 200 -10.12 33.62 9.21
C SER A 200 -10.21 34.02 10.68
N GLU A 201 -10.90 33.19 11.45
CA GLU A 201 -10.99 33.35 12.90
C GLU A 201 -9.59 33.20 13.53
N PRO A 202 -9.18 34.08 14.46
CA PRO A 202 -7.92 33.94 15.14
C PRO A 202 -7.82 32.61 15.91
N PRO A 203 -6.61 32.09 16.16
CA PRO A 203 -6.44 30.90 16.97
C PRO A 203 -7.08 31.09 18.35
N SER A 204 -7.81 30.09 18.85
CA SER A 204 -8.39 30.16 20.20
C SER A 204 -7.31 30.28 21.29
N HIS A 205 -6.16 29.65 21.05
CA HIS A 205 -5.00 29.67 21.94
C HIS A 205 -3.71 29.91 21.13
N PRO A 206 -3.37 31.17 20.79
CA PRO A 206 -2.25 31.48 19.89
C PRO A 206 -0.90 31.05 20.46
N GLN A 207 -0.67 31.25 21.75
CA GLN A 207 0.57 30.82 22.42
C GLN A 207 0.75 29.30 22.40
N LEU A 208 -0.34 28.54 22.54
CA LEU A 208 -0.31 27.08 22.45
C LEU A 208 0.00 26.63 21.02
N LEU A 209 -0.59 27.26 20.01
CA LEU A 209 -0.31 26.97 18.61
C LEU A 209 1.18 27.21 18.27
N ASP A 210 1.72 28.34 18.73
CA ASP A 210 3.13 28.69 18.52
C ASP A 210 4.09 27.75 19.24
N TRP A 211 3.75 27.38 20.47
CA TRP A 211 4.52 26.41 21.23
C TRP A 211 4.52 25.05 20.52
N LEU A 212 3.36 24.50 20.16
CA LEU A 212 3.26 23.22 19.44
C LEU A 212 4.02 23.24 18.10
N ALA A 213 3.93 24.34 17.35
CA ALA A 213 4.64 24.49 16.09
C ALA A 213 6.17 24.47 16.29
N THR A 214 6.65 25.16 17.32
CA THR A 214 8.09 25.20 17.67
C THR A 214 8.57 23.83 18.14
N GLU A 215 7.83 23.16 19.02
CA GLU A 215 8.12 21.79 19.46
C GLU A 215 8.19 20.82 18.28
N PHE A 216 7.24 20.92 17.33
CA PHE A 216 7.22 20.05 16.16
C PHE A 216 8.48 20.22 15.29
N MET A 217 8.90 21.46 15.04
CA MET A 217 10.13 21.72 14.29
C MET A 217 11.37 21.24 15.06
N SER A 218 11.46 21.54 16.37
CA SER A 218 12.60 21.15 17.22
C SER A 218 12.77 19.63 17.36
N SER A 219 11.68 18.88 17.23
CA SER A 219 11.69 17.41 17.22
C SER A 219 12.25 16.80 15.93
N GLY A 220 12.59 17.63 14.94
CA GLY A 220 12.94 17.16 13.59
C GLY A 220 11.72 16.70 12.79
N TRP A 221 10.56 17.33 13.01
CA TRP A 221 9.29 16.99 12.37
C TRP A 221 8.78 15.57 12.72
N ASP A 222 9.04 15.08 13.94
CA ASP A 222 8.57 13.77 14.40
C ASP A 222 7.06 13.79 14.68
N VAL A 223 6.29 13.27 13.73
CA VAL A 223 4.84 13.17 13.80
C VAL A 223 4.40 12.33 15.00
N LYS A 224 5.08 11.22 15.32
CA LYS A 224 4.69 10.32 16.41
C LYS A 224 4.96 10.95 17.77
N ALA A 225 6.08 11.66 17.93
CA ALA A 225 6.36 12.43 19.13
C ALA A 225 5.28 13.50 19.36
N MET A 226 4.89 14.21 18.31
CA MET A 226 3.82 15.22 18.37
C MET A 226 2.47 14.60 18.75
N GLN A 227 2.06 13.49 18.11
CA GLN A 227 0.83 12.79 18.48
C GLN A 227 0.87 12.35 19.96
N ARG A 228 1.98 11.76 20.42
CA ARG A 228 2.17 11.33 21.81
C ARG A 228 2.03 12.50 22.78
N MET A 229 2.67 13.63 22.48
CA MET A 229 2.60 14.84 23.31
C MET A 229 1.15 15.30 23.49
N ILE A 230 0.38 15.35 22.40
CA ILE A 230 -1.04 15.75 22.45
C ILE A 230 -1.84 14.75 23.30
N VAL A 231 -1.79 13.45 23.00
CA VAL A 231 -2.64 12.44 23.68
C VAL A 231 -2.23 12.14 25.13
N THR A 232 -1.04 12.54 25.54
CA THR A 232 -0.57 12.41 26.94
C THR A 232 -0.67 13.73 27.72
N SER A 233 -1.10 14.83 27.09
CA SER A 233 -1.33 16.10 27.76
C SER A 233 -2.38 16.02 28.86
N ALA A 234 -2.31 16.93 29.84
CA ALA A 234 -3.37 17.06 30.85
C ALA A 234 -4.72 17.41 30.20
N THR A 235 -4.71 18.27 29.18
CA THR A 235 -5.89 18.69 28.42
C THR A 235 -6.61 17.54 27.74
N TYR A 236 -5.87 16.65 27.06
CA TYR A 236 -6.48 15.50 26.37
C TYR A 236 -7.06 14.49 27.36
N ARG A 237 -6.40 14.31 28.52
CA ARG A 237 -6.80 13.36 29.57
C ARG A 237 -7.89 13.88 30.51
N GLN A 238 -8.43 15.08 30.27
CA GLN A 238 -9.56 15.60 31.04
C GLN A 238 -10.80 14.68 30.89
N ALA A 239 -11.67 14.69 31.90
CA ALA A 239 -12.94 14.00 31.81
C ALA A 239 -13.84 14.65 30.74
N VAL A 240 -14.69 13.84 30.11
CA VAL A 240 -15.65 14.28 29.09
C VAL A 240 -16.96 14.81 29.70
N ARG A 241 -17.05 14.84 31.04
CA ARG A 241 -18.28 15.26 31.75
C ARG A 241 -18.62 16.71 31.44
N MET A 242 -19.88 16.98 31.19
CA MET A 242 -20.37 18.29 30.79
C MET A 242 -21.81 18.47 31.25
N THR A 243 -22.15 19.64 31.80
CA THR A 243 -23.54 20.01 32.07
C THR A 243 -24.19 20.59 30.80
N PRO A 244 -25.54 20.59 30.68
CA PRO A 244 -26.21 21.24 29.56
C PRO A 244 -25.80 22.72 29.38
N ALA A 245 -25.63 23.45 30.48
CA ALA A 245 -25.19 24.85 30.45
C ALA A 245 -23.76 25.02 29.91
N ASP A 246 -22.84 24.11 30.25
CA ASP A 246 -21.48 24.11 29.69
C ASP A 246 -21.50 23.85 28.18
N PHE A 247 -22.38 22.96 27.71
CA PHE A 247 -22.52 22.65 26.30
C PHE A 247 -23.08 23.83 25.51
N GLU A 248 -24.09 24.52 26.03
CA GLU A 248 -24.64 25.73 25.40
C GLU A 248 -23.59 26.84 25.29
N ARG A 249 -22.72 26.96 26.29
CA ARG A 249 -21.65 27.97 26.31
C ARG A 249 -20.50 27.65 25.36
N ASP A 250 -20.09 26.39 25.27
CA ASP A 250 -18.97 25.96 24.43
C ASP A 250 -19.22 24.58 23.81
N PRO A 251 -20.08 24.50 22.76
CA PRO A 251 -20.46 23.24 22.15
C PRO A 251 -19.29 22.57 21.40
N GLU A 252 -18.37 23.38 20.87
CA GLU A 252 -17.20 22.94 20.09
C GLU A 252 -15.96 22.64 20.95
N ASN A 253 -16.05 22.80 22.28
CA ASN A 253 -14.93 22.64 23.21
C ASN A 253 -13.74 23.56 22.88
N ARG A 254 -14.01 24.79 22.40
CA ARG A 254 -13.00 25.80 22.04
C ARG A 254 -12.21 26.28 23.25
N LEU A 255 -12.80 26.23 24.45
CA LEU A 255 -12.17 26.60 25.72
C LEU A 255 -11.38 25.45 26.36
N LEU A 256 -11.44 24.25 25.79
CA LEU A 256 -10.70 23.07 26.26
C LEU A 256 -11.00 22.72 27.73
N ALA A 257 -12.26 22.92 28.14
CA ALA A 257 -12.74 22.69 29.50
C ALA A 257 -13.09 21.22 29.78
N ARG A 258 -13.06 20.36 28.74
CA ARG A 258 -13.33 18.92 28.83
C ARG A 258 -12.45 18.13 27.85
N GLY A 259 -12.38 16.82 28.08
CA GLY A 259 -11.75 15.89 27.14
C GLY A 259 -12.50 15.82 25.80
N PRO A 260 -11.82 15.45 24.70
CA PRO A 260 -12.46 15.36 23.39
C PRO A 260 -13.47 14.20 23.35
N ARG A 261 -14.66 14.47 22.81
CA ARG A 261 -15.69 13.45 22.54
C ARG A 261 -16.12 13.55 21.09
N ARG A 262 -15.62 12.64 20.26
CA ARG A 262 -15.97 12.57 18.85
C ARG A 262 -16.19 11.13 18.39
N ARG A 263 -17.04 10.97 17.39
CA ARG A 263 -17.16 9.71 16.65
C ARG A 263 -15.83 9.44 15.93
N LEU A 264 -15.41 8.18 15.95
CA LEU A 264 -14.26 7.70 15.19
C LEU A 264 -14.55 7.76 13.68
N GLU A 265 -13.51 7.95 12.88
CA GLU A 265 -13.62 7.94 11.42
C GLU A 265 -13.85 6.51 10.91
N ALA A 266 -14.42 6.36 9.71
CA ALA A 266 -14.79 5.07 9.13
C ALA A 266 -13.66 4.01 9.18
N GLU A 267 -12.45 4.41 8.79
CA GLU A 267 -11.26 3.56 8.78
C GLU A 267 -10.86 3.15 10.20
N VAL A 268 -10.98 4.08 11.16
CA VAL A 268 -10.65 3.84 12.56
C VAL A 268 -11.69 2.94 13.22
N ILE A 269 -12.97 3.09 12.91
CA ILE A 269 -14.04 2.18 13.36
C ILE A 269 -13.70 0.75 12.93
N ARG A 270 -13.50 0.53 11.63
CA ARG A 270 -13.17 -0.81 11.10
C ARG A 270 -11.89 -1.37 11.72
N ASP A 271 -10.81 -0.59 11.72
CA ASP A 271 -9.51 -1.06 12.23
C ASP A 271 -9.54 -1.32 13.75
N SER A 272 -10.35 -0.55 14.51
CA SER A 272 -10.54 -0.78 15.95
C SER A 272 -11.27 -2.09 16.23
N VAL A 273 -12.29 -2.43 15.44
CA VAL A 273 -12.98 -3.72 15.55
C VAL A 273 -12.04 -4.88 15.22
N LEU A 274 -11.24 -4.76 14.15
CA LEU A 274 -10.24 -5.76 13.80
C LEU A 274 -9.19 -5.93 14.90
N ALA A 275 -8.73 -4.82 15.51
CA ALA A 275 -7.75 -4.87 16.58
C ALA A 275 -8.33 -5.48 17.86
N ALA A 276 -9.53 -5.05 18.27
CA ALA A 276 -10.21 -5.57 19.46
C ALA A 276 -10.58 -7.05 19.31
N SER A 277 -10.95 -7.49 18.11
CA SER A 277 -11.25 -8.89 17.82
C SER A 277 -10.02 -9.79 17.66
N GLY A 278 -8.82 -9.19 17.52
CA GLY A 278 -7.58 -9.93 17.23
C GLY A 278 -7.44 -10.40 15.79
N LEU A 279 -8.31 -9.94 14.88
CA LEU A 279 -8.25 -10.27 13.46
C LEU A 279 -7.28 -9.37 12.68
N LEU A 280 -6.92 -8.20 13.21
CA LEU A 280 -6.10 -7.22 12.50
C LEU A 280 -4.75 -7.79 12.05
N VAL A 281 -4.48 -7.71 10.74
CA VAL A 281 -3.17 -8.02 10.16
C VAL A 281 -2.33 -6.74 10.09
N ASP A 282 -1.33 -6.62 10.98
CA ASP A 282 -0.47 -5.43 11.09
C ASP A 282 0.73 -5.43 10.12
N LYS A 283 0.57 -6.09 8.98
CA LYS A 283 1.56 -6.07 7.90
C LYS A 283 1.61 -4.67 7.27
N VAL A 284 2.80 -4.10 7.13
CA VAL A 284 3.03 -2.82 6.44
C VAL A 284 3.57 -3.06 5.03
N GLY A 285 3.04 -2.35 4.05
CA GLY A 285 3.43 -2.42 2.62
C GLY A 285 2.67 -3.48 1.82
N GLY A 286 3.06 -3.70 0.57
CA GLY A 286 2.41 -4.64 -0.35
C GLY A 286 1.18 -4.07 -1.07
N PRO A 287 0.53 -4.89 -1.93
CA PRO A 287 -0.57 -4.44 -2.76
C PRO A 287 -1.83 -4.13 -1.94
N SER A 288 -2.73 -3.36 -2.56
CA SER A 288 -4.08 -3.13 -2.02
C SER A 288 -4.85 -4.45 -1.92
N VAL A 289 -5.77 -4.50 -0.96
CA VAL A 289 -6.61 -5.67 -0.69
C VAL A 289 -8.08 -5.37 -0.88
N TYR A 290 -8.86 -6.45 -0.95
CA TYR A 290 -10.28 -6.42 -1.27
C TYR A 290 -11.08 -7.11 -0.14
N PRO A 291 -11.33 -6.43 0.99
CA PRO A 291 -12.12 -6.97 2.10
C PRO A 291 -13.60 -7.16 1.70
N TYR A 292 -14.44 -7.56 2.65
CA TYR A 292 -15.88 -7.76 2.42
C TYR A 292 -16.52 -6.60 1.66
N HIS A 293 -17.28 -6.96 0.63
CA HIS A 293 -17.99 -6.03 -0.24
C HIS A 293 -19.29 -6.66 -0.71
N PRO A 294 -20.43 -5.94 -0.69
CA PRO A 294 -21.67 -6.43 -1.26
C PRO A 294 -21.50 -6.81 -2.74
N LYS A 295 -22.12 -7.93 -3.13
CA LYS A 295 -22.10 -8.42 -4.52
C LYS A 295 -22.88 -7.44 -5.43
N GLY A 296 -22.52 -7.37 -6.71
CA GLY A 296 -23.27 -6.63 -7.74
C GLY A 296 -22.88 -5.15 -7.92
N LEU A 297 -22.49 -4.44 -6.86
CA LEU A 297 -22.23 -2.99 -6.91
C LEU A 297 -21.20 -2.54 -7.98
N TRP A 298 -20.12 -3.31 -8.19
CA TRP A 298 -19.12 -2.98 -9.22
C TRP A 298 -19.61 -3.20 -10.65
N LEU A 299 -20.59 -4.07 -10.84
CA LEU A 299 -21.18 -4.38 -12.14
C LEU A 299 -22.24 -3.34 -12.55
N GLU A 300 -23.00 -2.81 -11.58
CA GLU A 300 -24.11 -1.86 -11.82
C GLU A 300 -23.67 -0.50 -12.38
N ILE A 301 -22.49 -0.01 -12.00
CA ILE A 301 -22.07 1.37 -12.29
C ILE A 301 -21.50 1.54 -13.71
N ASN A 302 -21.24 0.45 -14.44
CA ASN A 302 -20.78 0.54 -15.84
C ASN A 302 -21.34 -0.61 -16.69
N ASN A 303 -22.53 -0.43 -17.28
CA ASN A 303 -23.14 -1.41 -18.20
C ASN A 303 -22.43 -1.52 -19.56
N ARG A 304 -21.14 -1.13 -19.68
CA ARG A 304 -20.35 -1.32 -20.90
C ARG A 304 -19.79 -2.75 -20.95
N PRO A 305 -20.10 -3.54 -22.00
CA PRO A 305 -19.52 -4.88 -22.18
C PRO A 305 -17.98 -4.83 -22.13
N GLY A 306 -17.37 -5.69 -21.30
CA GLY A 306 -15.91 -5.82 -21.18
C GLY A 306 -15.20 -4.84 -20.25
N TYR A 307 -15.90 -3.80 -19.73
CA TYR A 307 -15.30 -2.81 -18.83
C TYR A 307 -15.61 -3.07 -17.34
N SER A 308 -16.79 -3.61 -17.03
CA SER A 308 -17.17 -3.95 -15.66
C SER A 308 -16.63 -5.30 -15.26
N LYS A 309 -15.72 -5.28 -14.28
CA LYS A 309 -15.24 -6.48 -13.60
C LYS A 309 -15.97 -6.65 -12.28
N ALA A 310 -16.28 -7.89 -11.94
CA ALA A 310 -16.75 -8.22 -10.60
C ALA A 310 -15.71 -7.76 -9.56
N TYR A 311 -16.18 -7.42 -8.36
CA TYR A 311 -15.29 -7.11 -7.25
C TYR A 311 -14.41 -8.33 -6.96
N PRO A 312 -13.07 -8.20 -7.01
CA PRO A 312 -12.17 -9.33 -6.80
C PRO A 312 -12.05 -9.57 -5.29
N HIS A 313 -13.06 -10.22 -4.71
CA HIS A 313 -13.13 -10.52 -3.29
C HIS A 313 -11.85 -11.22 -2.83
N GLY A 314 -11.15 -10.61 -1.87
CA GLY A 314 -9.95 -11.18 -1.25
C GLY A 314 -10.30 -12.37 -0.37
N SER A 315 -9.28 -13.04 0.17
CA SER A 315 -9.43 -14.13 1.13
C SER A 315 -8.30 -14.12 2.17
N GLY A 316 -8.52 -14.80 3.29
CA GLY A 316 -7.54 -14.90 4.37
C GLY A 316 -7.12 -13.52 4.91
N GLU A 317 -5.81 -13.30 5.07
CA GLU A 317 -5.26 -12.04 5.60
C GLU A 317 -5.75 -10.78 4.86
N GLN A 318 -6.11 -10.90 3.58
CA GLN A 318 -6.57 -9.77 2.77
C GLN A 318 -7.85 -9.13 3.34
N LEU A 319 -8.68 -9.90 4.02
CA LEU A 319 -9.93 -9.42 4.61
C LEU A 319 -9.70 -8.57 5.86
N TYR A 320 -8.54 -8.71 6.51
CA TYR A 320 -8.27 -8.14 7.83
C TYR A 320 -7.08 -7.17 7.87
N ARG A 321 -6.55 -6.76 6.71
CA ARG A 321 -5.55 -5.69 6.69
C ARG A 321 -6.17 -4.36 7.10
N ARG A 322 -5.31 -3.47 7.61
CA ARG A 322 -5.65 -2.06 7.92
C ARG A 322 -6.36 -1.40 6.75
N SER A 323 -7.36 -0.57 7.06
CA SER A 323 -8.20 0.12 6.09
C SER A 323 -7.41 0.99 5.11
N MET A 324 -6.19 1.40 5.48
CA MET A 324 -5.22 2.07 4.58
C MET A 324 -4.88 1.25 3.33
N TYR A 325 -4.94 -0.09 3.40
CA TYR A 325 -4.65 -0.99 2.28
C TYR A 325 -5.90 -1.39 1.48
N THR A 326 -7.10 -0.99 1.91
CA THR A 326 -8.34 -1.29 1.18
C THR A 326 -8.33 -0.58 -0.17
N PHE A 327 -8.59 -1.32 -1.24
CA PHE A 327 -8.69 -0.74 -2.58
C PHE A 327 -9.86 0.24 -2.67
N TRP A 328 -9.60 1.44 -3.21
CA TRP A 328 -10.60 2.50 -3.37
C TRP A 328 -10.88 2.75 -4.85
N LYS A 329 -12.02 2.25 -5.34
CA LYS A 329 -12.49 2.58 -6.70
C LYS A 329 -13.21 3.92 -6.64
N ARG A 330 -12.71 4.95 -7.32
CA ARG A 330 -13.29 6.31 -7.28
C ARG A 330 -14.80 6.35 -7.55
N THR A 331 -15.28 5.55 -8.51
CA THR A 331 -16.72 5.50 -8.85
C THR A 331 -17.56 4.61 -7.94
N VAL A 332 -16.93 3.70 -7.17
CA VAL A 332 -17.61 2.75 -6.28
C VAL A 332 -16.77 2.60 -5.00
N PRO A 333 -16.76 3.61 -4.12
CA PRO A 333 -16.00 3.56 -2.87
C PRO A 333 -16.51 2.41 -1.98
N PRO A 334 -15.72 1.95 -0.98
CA PRO A 334 -16.17 0.93 -0.04
C PRO A 334 -17.47 1.38 0.66
N PRO A 335 -18.60 0.67 0.49
CA PRO A 335 -19.92 1.17 0.90
C PRO A 335 -20.03 1.35 2.42
N THR A 336 -19.48 0.41 3.18
CA THR A 336 -19.40 0.47 4.65
C THR A 336 -18.67 1.74 5.09
N MET A 337 -17.55 2.10 4.45
CA MET A 337 -16.81 3.33 4.81
C MET A 337 -17.59 4.59 4.40
N GLN A 338 -18.27 4.57 3.25
CA GLN A 338 -19.12 5.67 2.81
C GLN A 338 -20.27 5.92 3.79
N THR A 339 -20.92 4.88 4.32
CA THR A 339 -21.96 5.00 5.36
C THR A 339 -21.44 5.70 6.62
N PHE A 340 -20.14 5.55 6.94
CA PHE A 340 -19.46 6.21 8.06
C PHE A 340 -18.77 7.53 7.68
N ASP A 341 -19.31 8.25 6.69
CA ASP A 341 -18.86 9.58 6.23
C ASP A 341 -17.43 9.61 5.68
N ALA A 342 -16.97 8.52 5.06
CA ALA A 342 -15.69 8.54 4.38
C ALA A 342 -15.72 9.38 3.09
N PRO A 343 -14.71 10.23 2.85
CA PRO A 343 -14.69 11.10 1.68
C PRO A 343 -14.48 10.26 0.43
N GLU A 344 -15.14 10.64 -0.66
CA GLU A 344 -15.15 9.88 -1.91
C GLU A 344 -13.80 9.89 -2.66
N ARG A 345 -12.84 10.69 -2.18
CA ARG A 345 -11.49 10.93 -2.75
C ARG A 345 -11.51 11.57 -4.14
N GLU A 346 -12.61 12.21 -4.51
CA GLU A 346 -12.72 12.99 -5.74
C GLU A 346 -12.08 14.37 -5.61
N PHE A 347 -12.14 14.93 -4.40
CA PHE A 347 -11.63 16.25 -4.02
C PHE A 347 -10.85 16.14 -2.72
N CYS A 348 -9.99 17.13 -2.45
CA CYS A 348 -9.27 17.23 -1.19
C CYS A 348 -10.23 17.66 -0.07
N VAL A 349 -10.31 16.88 1.01
CA VAL A 349 -11.18 17.16 2.15
C VAL A 349 -10.32 17.51 3.37
N MET A 350 -10.44 18.76 3.84
CA MET A 350 -9.71 19.28 5.00
C MET A 350 -10.43 19.04 6.33
N ARG A 351 -11.77 18.91 6.28
CA ARG A 351 -12.63 18.60 7.43
C ARG A 351 -13.68 17.58 6.99
N ARG A 352 -13.67 16.41 7.61
CA ARG A 352 -14.66 15.35 7.35
C ARG A 352 -15.96 15.69 8.05
N SER A 353 -17.09 15.44 7.41
CA SER A 353 -18.38 15.41 8.09
C SER A 353 -18.42 14.24 9.07
N SER A 354 -19.21 14.37 10.12
CA SER A 354 -19.50 13.28 11.04
C SER A 354 -20.98 13.30 11.34
N THR A 355 -21.67 12.26 10.90
CA THR A 355 -23.08 12.02 11.19
C THR A 355 -23.21 10.86 12.17
N ASN A 356 -24.38 10.76 12.81
CA ASN A 356 -24.75 9.59 13.60
C ASN A 356 -26.17 9.20 13.18
N THR A 357 -26.27 8.17 12.32
CA THR A 357 -27.55 7.78 11.71
C THR A 357 -27.93 6.35 12.09
N PRO A 358 -29.22 6.00 12.13
CA PRO A 358 -29.63 4.62 12.38
C PRO A 358 -29.02 3.61 11.40
N LEU A 359 -28.79 4.02 10.14
CA LEU A 359 -28.15 3.17 9.13
C LEU A 359 -26.73 2.74 9.54
N GLN A 360 -25.97 3.62 10.18
CA GLN A 360 -24.63 3.28 10.69
C GLN A 360 -24.70 2.20 11.78
N ALA A 361 -25.67 2.28 12.69
CA ALA A 361 -25.90 1.23 13.69
C ALA A 361 -26.30 -0.10 13.05
N PHE A 362 -27.15 -0.07 12.01
CA PHE A 362 -27.48 -1.28 11.24
C PHE A 362 -26.27 -1.89 10.55
N VAL A 363 -25.34 -1.08 10.02
CA VAL A 363 -24.08 -1.60 9.46
C VAL A 363 -23.26 -2.32 10.53
N LEU A 364 -23.06 -1.75 11.72
CA LEU A 364 -22.33 -2.42 12.81
C LEU A 364 -22.98 -3.74 13.23
N LEU A 365 -24.32 -3.80 13.18
CA LEU A 365 -25.07 -4.99 13.56
C LEU A 365 -25.05 -6.10 12.51
N HIS A 366 -24.97 -5.78 11.21
CA HIS A 366 -25.28 -6.74 10.14
C HIS A 366 -24.17 -6.97 9.13
N ASP A 367 -23.24 -6.03 8.94
CA ASP A 367 -22.16 -6.21 7.97
C ASP A 367 -21.24 -7.35 8.43
N PRO A 368 -20.91 -8.32 7.55
CA PRO A 368 -20.13 -9.50 7.91
C PRO A 368 -18.84 -9.19 8.64
N GLN A 369 -18.17 -8.08 8.31
CA GLN A 369 -16.92 -7.67 8.95
C GLN A 369 -17.08 -7.44 10.46
N PHE A 370 -18.20 -6.86 10.88
CA PHE A 370 -18.47 -6.53 12.28
C PHE A 370 -19.05 -7.71 13.04
N VAL A 371 -19.91 -8.51 12.40
CA VAL A 371 -20.42 -9.76 13.00
C VAL A 371 -19.28 -10.74 13.27
N GLU A 372 -18.39 -10.89 12.29
CA GLU A 372 -17.18 -11.69 12.45
C GLU A 372 -16.23 -11.11 13.50
N GLY A 373 -16.04 -9.78 13.50
CA GLY A 373 -15.27 -9.09 14.53
C GLY A 373 -15.83 -9.33 15.93
N ALA A 374 -17.14 -9.37 16.09
CA ALA A 374 -17.78 -9.71 17.36
C ALA A 374 -17.49 -11.15 17.80
N ARG A 375 -17.45 -12.11 16.86
CA ARG A 375 -17.04 -13.49 17.14
C ARG A 375 -15.58 -13.55 17.58
N GLY A 376 -14.70 -12.85 16.89
CA GLY A 376 -13.28 -12.76 17.29
C GLY A 376 -13.11 -12.15 18.69
N LEU A 377 -13.86 -11.08 18.99
CA LEU A 377 -13.88 -10.46 20.33
C LEU A 377 -14.38 -11.45 21.39
N ALA A 378 -15.46 -12.18 21.12
CA ALA A 378 -16.00 -13.21 22.01
C ALA A 378 -14.96 -14.30 22.34
N GLN A 379 -14.27 -14.82 21.33
CA GLN A 379 -13.20 -15.81 21.52
C GLN A 379 -12.07 -15.26 22.39
N ARG A 380 -11.67 -14.00 22.16
CA ARG A 380 -10.67 -13.34 23.00
C ARG A 380 -11.13 -13.17 24.43
N MET A 381 -12.39 -12.77 24.65
CA MET A 381 -12.96 -12.64 25.98
C MET A 381 -12.87 -13.98 26.72
N ILE A 382 -13.39 -15.06 26.12
CA ILE A 382 -13.39 -16.41 26.70
C ILE A 382 -11.98 -16.92 27.02
N ARG A 383 -11.02 -16.69 26.12
CA ARG A 383 -9.64 -17.18 26.24
C ARG A 383 -8.78 -16.39 27.22
N GLU A 384 -8.95 -15.07 27.26
CA GLU A 384 -8.06 -14.15 27.99
C GLU A 384 -8.56 -13.81 29.40
N ALA A 385 -9.74 -14.32 29.79
CA ALA A 385 -10.31 -14.14 31.12
C ALA A 385 -11.10 -15.38 31.58
N ASN A 386 -11.10 -15.61 32.89
CA ASN A 386 -11.57 -16.87 33.48
C ASN A 386 -13.09 -16.89 33.69
N ASP A 387 -13.61 -15.99 34.52
CA ASP A 387 -15.02 -15.90 34.86
C ASP A 387 -15.77 -14.87 34.00
N ASP A 388 -17.10 -14.96 33.99
CA ASP A 388 -17.95 -14.14 33.11
C ASP A 388 -17.80 -12.64 33.37
N ASP A 389 -17.70 -12.22 34.62
CA ASP A 389 -17.53 -10.82 34.97
C ASP A 389 -16.16 -10.29 34.48
N ALA A 390 -15.11 -11.09 34.64
CA ALA A 390 -13.78 -10.78 34.14
C ALA A 390 -13.75 -10.71 32.59
N ARG A 391 -14.46 -11.62 31.91
CA ARG A 391 -14.61 -11.65 30.45
C ARG A 391 -15.34 -10.42 29.93
N LEU A 392 -16.48 -10.09 30.54
CA LEU A 392 -17.26 -8.89 30.23
C LEU A 392 -16.43 -7.62 30.45
N ALA A 393 -15.75 -7.51 31.59
CA ALA A 393 -14.87 -6.38 31.88
C ALA A 393 -13.68 -6.29 30.92
N HIS A 394 -13.13 -7.43 30.48
CA HIS A 394 -12.02 -7.47 29.51
C HIS A 394 -12.49 -7.00 28.13
N GLY A 395 -13.61 -7.52 27.61
CA GLY A 395 -14.18 -7.08 26.34
C GLY A 395 -14.52 -5.59 26.34
N PHE A 396 -15.13 -5.10 27.42
CA PHE A 396 -15.42 -3.68 27.61
C PHE A 396 -14.16 -2.83 27.58
N ARG A 397 -13.08 -3.28 28.23
CA ARG A 397 -11.79 -2.56 28.27
C ARG A 397 -11.07 -2.58 26.93
N LEU A 398 -11.17 -3.66 26.15
CA LEU A 398 -10.57 -3.73 24.80
C LEU A 398 -11.14 -2.66 23.87
N LEU A 399 -12.40 -2.29 24.04
CA LEU A 399 -13.09 -1.30 23.19
C LEU A 399 -13.06 0.12 23.75
N THR A 400 -13.20 0.27 25.08
CA THR A 400 -13.37 1.58 25.72
C THR A 400 -12.13 2.09 26.46
N ALA A 401 -11.09 1.26 26.59
CA ALA A 401 -9.89 1.51 27.38
C ALA A 401 -10.13 1.85 28.87
N ARG A 402 -11.32 1.57 29.40
CA ARG A 402 -11.66 1.71 30.82
C ARG A 402 -12.37 0.46 31.35
N ARG A 403 -12.51 0.36 32.68
CA ARG A 403 -13.36 -0.67 33.29
C ARG A 403 -14.85 -0.27 33.20
N PRO A 404 -15.76 -1.25 33.07
CA PRO A 404 -17.18 -0.97 33.20
C PRO A 404 -17.51 -0.51 34.63
N THR A 405 -18.52 0.33 34.77
CA THR A 405 -19.17 0.61 36.05
C THR A 405 -19.98 -0.60 36.50
N ALA A 406 -20.38 -0.66 37.78
CA ALA A 406 -21.20 -1.76 38.30
C ALA A 406 -22.51 -1.93 37.50
N LYS A 407 -23.16 -0.82 37.14
CA LYS A 407 -24.40 -0.82 36.34
C LYS A 407 -24.17 -1.30 34.90
N GLU A 408 -23.07 -0.90 34.27
CA GLU A 408 -22.73 -1.39 32.93
C GLU A 408 -22.45 -2.89 32.94
N LEU A 409 -21.75 -3.38 33.97
CA LEU A 409 -21.47 -4.81 34.12
C LEU A 409 -22.74 -5.63 34.36
N GLU A 410 -23.68 -5.11 35.16
CA GLU A 410 -24.98 -5.73 35.41
C GLU A 410 -25.79 -5.90 34.11
N VAL A 411 -25.92 -4.85 33.30
CA VAL A 411 -26.60 -4.92 31.99
C VAL A 411 -25.96 -5.94 31.07
N LEU A 412 -24.63 -6.01 31.05
CA LEU A 412 -23.90 -6.97 30.24
C LEU A 412 -24.12 -8.42 30.71
N ARG A 413 -24.20 -8.64 32.03
CA ARG A 413 -24.48 -9.96 32.61
C ARG A 413 -25.90 -10.41 32.27
N GLU A 414 -26.89 -9.56 32.47
CA GLU A 414 -28.28 -9.83 32.08
C GLU A 414 -28.40 -10.15 30.58
N SER A 415 -27.65 -9.41 29.75
CA SER A 415 -27.60 -9.68 28.31
C SER A 415 -27.00 -11.06 28.01
N LEU A 416 -25.88 -11.41 28.64
CA LEU A 416 -25.23 -12.71 28.46
C LEU A 416 -26.16 -13.87 28.84
N ASP A 417 -26.78 -13.79 30.02
CA ASP A 417 -27.67 -14.84 30.53
C ASP A 417 -28.89 -15.03 29.61
N SER A 418 -29.47 -13.92 29.14
CA SER A 418 -30.57 -13.95 28.16
C SER A 418 -30.14 -14.60 26.83
N ARG A 419 -28.92 -14.31 26.35
CA ARG A 419 -28.40 -14.87 25.08
C ARG A 419 -28.03 -16.34 25.21
N ARG A 420 -27.49 -16.77 26.35
CA ARG A 420 -27.23 -18.20 26.64
C ARG A 420 -28.52 -18.99 26.56
N ALA A 421 -29.55 -18.59 27.31
CA ALA A 421 -30.85 -19.26 27.29
C ALA A 421 -31.46 -19.32 25.88
N PHE A 422 -31.33 -18.25 25.09
CA PHE A 422 -31.80 -18.23 23.71
C PHE A 422 -31.07 -19.22 22.81
N TYR A 423 -29.73 -19.24 22.83
CA TYR A 423 -28.94 -20.10 21.92
C TYR A 423 -28.88 -21.55 22.36
N GLU A 424 -29.05 -21.85 23.65
CA GLU A 424 -29.28 -23.21 24.15
C GLU A 424 -30.59 -23.79 23.61
N ALA A 425 -31.65 -22.97 23.55
CA ALA A 425 -32.94 -23.38 23.00
C ALA A 425 -33.00 -23.35 21.46
N ASN A 426 -32.06 -22.67 20.78
CA ASN A 426 -32.08 -22.43 19.34
C ASN A 426 -30.70 -22.68 18.70
N SER A 427 -30.28 -23.94 18.63
CA SER A 427 -28.98 -24.34 18.07
C SER A 427 -28.77 -23.89 16.62
N ASP A 428 -29.81 -23.93 15.78
CA ASP A 428 -29.75 -23.48 14.39
C ASP A 428 -29.41 -21.98 14.28
N ALA A 429 -29.97 -21.16 15.16
CA ALA A 429 -29.67 -19.73 15.21
C ALA A 429 -28.22 -19.47 15.65
N ALA A 430 -27.69 -20.29 16.56
CA ALA A 430 -26.30 -20.23 16.99
C ALA A 430 -25.35 -20.56 15.82
N GLU A 431 -25.63 -21.63 15.07
CA GLU A 431 -24.85 -22.00 13.88
C GLU A 431 -24.92 -20.93 12.78
N GLN A 432 -26.09 -20.34 12.52
CA GLN A 432 -26.23 -19.26 11.54
C GLN A 432 -25.37 -18.05 11.88
N LEU A 433 -25.37 -17.62 13.15
CA LEU A 433 -24.54 -16.51 13.61
C LEU A 433 -23.05 -16.83 13.46
N LEU A 434 -22.63 -18.02 13.90
CA LEU A 434 -21.22 -18.40 13.92
C LEU A 434 -20.64 -18.74 12.55
N ARG A 435 -21.47 -18.87 11.50
CA ARG A 435 -21.03 -19.06 10.10
C ARG A 435 -20.70 -17.77 9.35
N VAL A 436 -20.99 -16.59 9.92
CA VAL A 436 -20.75 -15.32 9.23
C VAL A 436 -19.25 -14.99 9.20
N GLY A 437 -18.69 -14.72 8.02
CA GLY A 437 -17.26 -14.41 7.84
C GLY A 437 -16.40 -15.64 7.51
N GLU A 438 -15.09 -15.44 7.32
CA GLU A 438 -14.14 -16.48 6.87
C GLU A 438 -13.19 -17.00 7.96
N SER A 439 -13.06 -16.28 9.07
CA SER A 439 -12.18 -16.65 10.18
C SER A 439 -12.69 -17.91 10.89
N SER A 440 -11.76 -18.78 11.25
CA SER A 440 -12.06 -20.02 11.97
C SER A 440 -12.63 -19.73 13.35
N ARG A 441 -13.63 -20.53 13.75
CA ARG A 441 -14.14 -20.54 15.13
C ARG A 441 -13.31 -21.43 16.04
N ASP A 442 -13.29 -21.13 17.33
CA ASP A 442 -12.73 -22.02 18.35
C ASP A 442 -13.70 -23.18 18.63
N GLU A 443 -13.36 -24.38 18.19
CA GLU A 443 -14.19 -25.58 18.34
C GLU A 443 -14.15 -26.18 19.77
N SER A 444 -13.28 -25.67 20.65
CA SER A 444 -13.26 -26.09 22.06
C SER A 444 -14.42 -25.50 22.87
N VAL A 445 -15.05 -24.44 22.37
CA VAL A 445 -16.21 -23.79 22.98
C VAL A 445 -17.49 -24.30 22.33
N THR A 446 -18.53 -24.57 23.12
CA THR A 446 -19.81 -25.02 22.58
C THR A 446 -20.43 -23.94 21.66
N THR A 447 -21.14 -24.36 20.61
CA THR A 447 -21.79 -23.44 19.66
C THR A 447 -22.71 -22.44 20.36
N ALA A 448 -23.50 -22.88 21.34
CA ALA A 448 -24.43 -22.02 22.08
C ALA A 448 -23.69 -20.96 22.91
N GLU A 449 -22.62 -21.36 23.62
CA GLU A 449 -21.83 -20.44 24.45
C GLU A 449 -21.11 -19.41 23.59
N LEU A 450 -20.44 -19.84 22.51
CA LEU A 450 -19.75 -18.92 21.62
C LEU A 450 -20.72 -17.96 20.93
N ALA A 451 -21.92 -18.41 20.56
CA ALA A 451 -22.96 -17.55 19.99
C ALA A 451 -23.47 -16.51 21.00
N ALA A 452 -23.65 -16.89 22.27
CA ALA A 452 -24.05 -15.98 23.33
C ALA A 452 -23.01 -14.86 23.55
N TRP A 453 -21.73 -15.23 23.69
CA TRP A 453 -20.65 -14.24 23.78
C TRP A 453 -20.50 -13.40 22.51
N THR A 454 -20.73 -13.97 21.33
CA THR A 454 -20.72 -13.22 20.07
C THR A 454 -21.82 -12.17 20.06
N ALA A 455 -23.02 -12.49 20.57
CA ALA A 455 -24.11 -11.52 20.71
C ALA A 455 -23.78 -10.39 21.69
N VAL A 456 -23.11 -10.70 22.81
CA VAL A 456 -22.59 -9.68 23.74
C VAL A 456 -21.49 -8.83 23.07
N GLY A 457 -20.61 -9.45 22.29
CA GLY A 457 -19.60 -8.74 21.49
C GLY A 457 -20.23 -7.76 20.50
N ARG A 458 -21.33 -8.16 19.85
CA ARG A 458 -22.11 -7.27 18.96
C ARG A 458 -22.74 -6.10 19.72
N LEU A 459 -23.24 -6.34 20.93
CA LEU A 459 -23.75 -5.29 21.80
C LEU A 459 -22.65 -4.31 22.22
N LEU A 460 -21.44 -4.80 22.51
CA LEU A 460 -20.31 -3.94 22.91
C LEU A 460 -19.75 -3.10 21.75
N LEU A 461 -19.79 -3.63 20.52
CA LEU A 461 -19.28 -2.97 19.32
C LEU A 461 -20.21 -1.88 18.77
N ASN A 462 -21.49 -1.94 19.12
CA ASN A 462 -22.53 -0.97 18.74
C ASN A 462 -22.71 0.07 19.85
#